data_AF-A0AAQ1GPG3-F1
#
_entry.id   AF-A0AAQ1GPG3-F1
#
_cell.length_a   1.000
_cell.length_b   1.000
_cell.length_c   1.000
_cell.angle_alpha   90.00
_cell.angle_beta   90.00
_cell.angle_gamma   90.00
#
_symmetry.space_group_name_H-M   'P 1'
#
loop_
_entity.id
_entity.type
_entity.pdbx_description
1 polymer ?
#
loop_
_entity_poly.entity_id
_entity_poly.type
_entity_poly.pdbx_seq_one_letter_code
_entity_poly.pdbx_strand_id
1 'polypeptide(L)'
;MAALSQQSTVDELGMGVLRDLVAGVLFPGHTVLHTRAKHLLFLPRDFIGLKGSTVEALSKAARQAETNRIAALRRHYNPELQGKGIIGYTTGSETKQMPSGSYWGLLRRLGIYKGKGSVWDAHSTLATERSARLQRSMFHAEDEDDQVAPGIDLWDELPEPADEFQGFDLSADEAAWLREKFLLSDKSSANARSLVSWLLDPDRKEWGAEVSRIWDHARASEFPAMTAEAM
;
A
#
# COMPACT_ATOMS: atom_id res chain seq x y z
N MET A 1 -32.60 11.87 17.76
CA MET A 1 -32.29 11.23 16.46
C MET A 1 -31.41 12.17 15.67
N ALA A 2 -30.09 12.04 15.82
CA ALA A 2 -29.11 12.81 15.05
C ALA A 2 -28.36 11.79 14.17
N ALA A 3 -28.84 11.64 12.95
CA ALA A 3 -28.14 10.93 11.89
C ALA A 3 -28.07 11.88 10.70
N LEU A 4 -26.93 11.86 10.00
CA LEU A 4 -26.56 12.66 8.82
C LEU A 4 -25.85 14.01 9.06
N SER A 5 -24.79 14.01 9.88
CA SER A 5 -23.66 14.96 9.73
C SER A 5 -22.44 14.32 9.03
N GLN A 6 -22.66 13.28 8.21
CA GLN A 6 -21.65 12.87 7.24
C GLN A 6 -21.83 13.72 6.00
N GLN A 7 -20.84 14.57 5.75
CA GLN A 7 -20.66 15.36 4.55
C GLN A 7 -20.45 14.38 3.37
N SER A 8 -21.56 13.85 2.86
CA SER A 8 -21.60 13.13 1.60
C SER A 8 -21.20 14.14 0.53
N THR A 9 -19.98 14.03 0.01
CA THR A 9 -19.60 14.67 -1.25
C THR A 9 -20.41 13.99 -2.33
N VAL A 10 -21.67 14.40 -2.47
CA VAL A 10 -22.56 13.95 -3.53
C VAL A 10 -22.02 14.55 -4.82
N ASP A 11 -21.55 13.69 -5.71
CA ASP A 11 -21.14 14.04 -7.06
C ASP A 11 -22.38 14.25 -7.93
N GLU A 12 -23.03 15.42 -7.81
CA GLU A 12 -24.26 15.74 -8.53
C GLU A 12 -24.05 15.91 -10.05
N LEU A 13 -22.79 15.99 -10.51
CA LEU A 13 -22.41 16.21 -11.90
C LEU A 13 -21.78 14.99 -12.59
N GLY A 14 -21.51 13.89 -11.87
CA GLY A 14 -20.84 12.71 -12.42
C GLY A 14 -19.32 12.90 -12.66
N MET A 15 -18.71 13.94 -12.09
CA MET A 15 -17.29 14.26 -12.24
C MET A 15 -16.38 13.24 -11.54
N GLY A 16 -16.89 12.53 -10.54
CA GLY A 16 -16.22 11.42 -9.88
C GLY A 16 -15.96 10.25 -10.84
N VAL A 17 -16.91 9.95 -11.73
CA VAL A 17 -16.73 8.94 -12.78
C VAL A 17 -15.63 9.36 -13.75
N LEU A 18 -15.64 10.62 -14.19
CA LEU A 18 -14.60 11.15 -15.08
C LEU A 18 -13.21 11.11 -14.41
N ARG A 19 -13.12 11.53 -13.15
CA ARG A 19 -11.90 11.46 -12.35
C ARG A 19 -11.40 10.02 -12.25
N ASP A 20 -12.29 9.07 -11.98
CA ASP A 20 -11.90 7.67 -11.78
C ASP A 20 -11.49 7.01 -13.11
N LEU A 21 -12.07 7.43 -14.25
CA LEU A 21 -11.62 7.04 -15.59
C LEU A 21 -10.21 7.56 -15.89
N VAL A 22 -9.97 8.86 -15.68
CA VAL A 22 -8.64 9.48 -15.88
C VAL A 22 -7.62 8.84 -14.92
N ALA A 23 -7.97 8.65 -13.65
CA ALA A 23 -7.10 7.98 -12.68
C ALA A 23 -6.83 6.52 -13.07
N GLY A 24 -7.80 5.83 -13.64
CA GLY A 24 -7.63 4.46 -14.15
C GLY A 24 -6.61 4.36 -15.28
N VAL A 25 -6.58 5.34 -16.19
CA VAL A 25 -5.60 5.42 -17.29
C VAL A 25 -4.21 5.79 -16.79
N LEU A 26 -4.12 6.82 -15.94
CA LEU A 26 -2.85 7.35 -15.49
C LEU A 26 -2.19 6.44 -14.43
N PHE A 27 -2.97 6.04 -13.43
CA PHE A 27 -2.51 5.37 -12.22
C PHE A 27 -3.47 4.23 -11.83
N PRO A 28 -3.54 3.14 -12.59
CA PRO A 28 -4.53 2.09 -12.38
C PRO A 28 -4.50 1.55 -10.95
N GLY A 29 -5.51 1.90 -10.16
CA GLY A 29 -5.68 1.39 -8.78
C GLY A 29 -5.02 2.23 -7.71
N HIS A 30 -4.41 3.34 -8.11
CA HIS A 30 -4.07 4.40 -7.19
C HIS A 30 -5.30 5.25 -6.95
N THR A 31 -5.42 5.71 -5.72
CA THR A 31 -6.45 6.67 -5.33
C THR A 31 -5.74 7.88 -4.76
N VAL A 32 -6.43 9.02 -4.71
CA VAL A 32 -5.91 10.24 -4.04
C VAL A 32 -5.60 9.99 -2.55
N LEU A 33 -6.05 8.86 -1.99
CA LEU A 33 -5.74 8.41 -0.64
C LEU A 33 -4.32 7.82 -0.49
N HIS A 34 -3.61 7.57 -1.60
CA HIS A 34 -2.22 7.08 -1.58
C HIS A 34 -1.25 8.26 -1.55
N THR A 35 -0.82 8.62 -0.35
CA THR A 35 0.09 9.74 -0.10
C THR A 35 1.57 9.45 -0.29
N ARG A 36 2.04 8.22 -0.01
CA ARG A 36 3.46 7.82 0.01
C ARG A 36 3.63 6.33 -0.29
N ALA A 37 4.46 6.01 -1.28
CA ALA A 37 4.70 4.63 -1.73
C ALA A 37 5.23 3.70 -0.61
N LYS A 38 6.01 4.20 0.35
CA LYS A 38 6.60 3.38 1.43
C LYS A 38 5.56 2.73 2.36
N HIS A 39 4.30 3.18 2.35
CA HIS A 39 3.20 2.46 3.02
C HIS A 39 2.96 1.06 2.43
N LEU A 40 3.30 0.82 1.16
CA LEU A 40 3.27 -0.50 0.52
C LEU A 40 4.28 -1.48 1.11
N LEU A 41 5.30 -0.99 1.83
CA LEU A 41 6.31 -1.80 2.50
C LEU A 41 6.05 -1.87 4.01
N PHE A 42 5.60 -0.78 4.63
CA PHE A 42 5.28 -0.75 6.05
C PHE A 42 4.16 -1.71 6.42
N LEU A 43 3.08 -1.74 5.64
CA LEU A 43 1.93 -2.59 5.95
C LEU A 43 2.27 -4.08 5.94
N PRO A 44 2.88 -4.65 4.87
CA PRO A 44 3.33 -6.03 4.92
C PRO A 44 4.25 -6.34 6.11
N ARG A 45 5.23 -5.48 6.39
CA ARG A 45 6.17 -5.64 7.51
C ARG A 45 5.45 -5.64 8.87
N ASP A 46 4.50 -4.74 9.06
CA ASP A 46 3.66 -4.67 10.26
C ASP A 46 2.80 -5.93 10.41
N PHE A 47 2.25 -6.47 9.31
CA PHE A 47 1.41 -7.66 9.29
C PHE A 47 2.17 -8.96 9.53
N ILE A 48 3.37 -9.11 8.97
CA ILE A 48 4.24 -10.29 9.17
C ILE A 48 4.63 -10.40 10.65
N GLY A 49 4.88 -9.28 11.33
CA GLY A 49 5.27 -9.24 12.74
C GLY A 49 4.12 -9.42 13.76
N LEU A 50 2.87 -9.62 13.32
CA LEU A 50 1.74 -9.66 14.24
C LEU A 50 1.76 -10.88 15.15
N LYS A 51 1.49 -10.66 16.44
CA LYS A 51 1.32 -11.71 17.44
C LYS A 51 -0.16 -11.85 17.79
N GLY A 52 -0.64 -13.10 17.94
CA GLY A 52 -2.03 -13.41 18.31
C GLY A 52 -2.57 -14.64 17.58
N SER A 53 -3.55 -15.31 18.20
CA SER A 53 -4.13 -16.56 17.68
C SER A 53 -5.60 -16.44 17.27
N THR A 54 -6.24 -15.30 17.55
CA THR A 54 -7.62 -15.01 17.14
C THR A 54 -7.68 -13.81 16.20
N VAL A 55 -8.77 -13.70 15.46
CA VAL A 55 -8.99 -12.60 14.49
C VAL A 55 -9.00 -11.25 15.20
N GLU A 56 -9.62 -11.17 16.36
CA GLU A 56 -9.72 -9.95 17.18
C GLU A 56 -8.34 -9.55 17.75
N ALA A 57 -7.56 -10.54 18.21
CA ALA A 57 -6.21 -10.29 18.72
C ALA A 57 -5.29 -9.78 17.61
N LEU A 58 -5.36 -10.37 16.42
CA LEU A 58 -4.61 -9.96 15.24
C LEU A 58 -5.02 -8.57 14.75
N SER A 59 -6.32 -8.29 14.67
CA SER A 59 -6.85 -6.98 14.30
C SER A 59 -6.40 -5.88 15.27
N LYS A 60 -6.45 -6.17 16.58
CA LYS A 60 -5.94 -5.26 17.62
C LYS A 60 -4.43 -5.05 17.51
N ALA A 61 -3.66 -6.11 17.28
CA ALA A 61 -2.22 -6.05 17.10
C ALA A 61 -1.85 -5.22 15.84
N ALA A 62 -2.58 -5.40 14.74
CA ALA A 62 -2.37 -4.66 13.49
C ALA A 62 -2.62 -3.16 13.70
N ARG A 63 -3.75 -2.82 14.32
CA ARG A 63 -4.07 -1.43 14.66
C ARG A 63 -3.00 -0.80 15.56
N GLN A 64 -2.46 -1.55 16.51
CA GLN A 64 -1.39 -1.08 17.37
C GLN A 64 -0.07 -0.89 16.61
N ALA A 65 0.31 -1.83 15.75
CA ALA A 65 1.51 -1.74 14.91
C ALA A 65 1.46 -0.50 14.01
N GLU A 66 0.33 -0.28 13.32
CA GLU A 66 0.13 0.90 12.48
C GLU A 66 0.15 2.20 13.31
N THR A 67 -0.43 2.20 14.52
CA THR A 67 -0.38 3.37 15.42
C THR A 67 1.06 3.68 15.84
N ASN A 68 1.85 2.65 16.16
CA ASN A 68 3.27 2.80 16.50
C ASN A 68 4.08 3.33 15.31
N ARG A 69 3.78 2.86 14.10
CA ARG A 69 4.38 3.33 12.83
C ARG A 69 4.11 4.82 12.62
N ILE A 70 2.85 5.24 12.78
CA ILE A 70 2.47 6.66 12.68
C ILE A 70 3.22 7.49 13.74
N ALA A 71 3.33 7.00 14.97
CA ALA A 71 4.08 7.69 16.02
C ALA A 71 5.59 7.78 15.73
N ALA A 72 6.19 6.77 15.09
CA ALA A 72 7.58 6.82 14.65
C ALA A 72 7.79 7.85 13.52
N LEU A 73 6.91 7.86 12.52
CA LEU A 73 6.93 8.85 11.44
C LEU A 73 6.78 10.28 11.97
N ARG A 74 5.88 10.49 12.93
CA ARG A 74 5.71 11.80 13.59
C ARG A 74 6.97 12.26 14.31
N ARG A 75 7.67 11.34 14.99
CA ARG A 75 8.94 11.68 15.67
C ARG A 75 10.05 12.00 14.66
N HIS A 76 10.13 11.24 13.58
CA HIS A 76 11.14 11.43 12.54
C HIS A 76 10.98 12.75 11.78
N TYR A 77 9.75 13.17 11.48
CA TYR A 77 9.47 14.41 10.75
C TYR A 77 9.16 15.63 11.63
N ASN A 78 9.31 15.54 12.95
CA ASN A 78 9.11 16.67 13.85
C ASN A 78 10.22 17.72 13.65
N PRO A 79 9.94 19.04 13.55
CA PRO A 79 8.65 19.73 13.69
C PRO A 79 7.80 19.86 12.42
N GLU A 80 8.36 19.54 11.25
CA GLU A 80 7.69 19.72 9.95
C GLU A 80 6.77 18.55 9.58
N LEU A 81 5.60 18.46 10.20
CA LEU A 81 4.64 17.39 9.89
C LEU A 81 3.77 17.67 8.65
N GLN A 82 3.50 18.95 8.37
CA GLN A 82 2.60 19.36 7.30
C GLN A 82 3.17 19.02 5.92
N GLY A 83 2.34 18.45 5.05
CA GLY A 83 2.74 18.09 3.68
C GLY A 83 3.63 16.84 3.58
N LYS A 84 4.06 16.22 4.69
CA LYS A 84 4.87 14.99 4.65
C LYS A 84 4.08 13.75 4.21
N GLY A 85 2.75 13.83 4.11
CA GLY A 85 1.91 12.74 3.62
C GLY A 85 1.71 11.61 4.62
N ILE A 86 1.90 11.88 5.91
CA ILE A 86 1.57 10.93 6.99
C ILE A 86 0.05 10.74 7.00
N ILE A 87 -0.43 9.51 7.03
CA ILE A 87 -1.87 9.23 7.19
C ILE A 87 -2.19 9.16 8.68
N GLY A 88 -3.27 9.82 9.11
CA GLY A 88 -3.73 9.80 10.51
C GLY A 88 -2.98 10.73 11.46
N TYR A 89 -2.25 11.73 10.97
CA TYR A 89 -1.56 12.73 11.81
C TYR A 89 -2.40 13.99 12.14
N THR A 90 -3.36 14.37 11.28
CA THR A 90 -4.20 15.56 11.51
C THR A 90 -5.31 15.22 12.52
N THR A 91 -5.17 15.78 13.72
CA THR A 91 -6.11 15.66 14.83
C THR A 91 -7.43 16.35 14.47
N GLY A 92 -8.59 15.68 14.50
CA GLY A 92 -9.86 16.41 14.44
C GLY A 92 -11.18 15.68 14.19
N SER A 93 -11.23 14.53 13.51
CA SER A 93 -12.54 13.89 13.25
C SER A 93 -12.49 12.36 13.29
N GLU A 94 -13.59 11.79 13.79
CA GLU A 94 -13.75 10.48 14.41
C GLU A 94 -13.61 9.24 13.51
N THR A 95 -12.92 9.34 12.37
CA THR A 95 -12.51 8.13 11.64
C THR A 95 -11.04 8.24 11.30
N LYS A 96 -10.18 7.69 12.18
CA LYS A 96 -8.78 7.42 11.86
C LYS A 96 -8.75 6.41 10.70
N GLN A 97 -8.72 6.91 9.47
CA GLN A 97 -8.45 6.06 8.32
C GLN A 97 -7.02 5.54 8.49
N MET A 98 -6.93 4.24 8.74
CA MET A 98 -5.65 3.56 8.89
C MET A 98 -5.00 3.39 7.51
N PRO A 99 -3.67 3.45 7.39
CA PRO A 99 -2.98 3.13 6.14
C PRO A 99 -3.46 1.81 5.52
N SER A 100 -3.75 0.79 6.35
CA SER A 100 -4.31 -0.49 5.89
C SER A 100 -5.59 -0.32 5.09
N GLY A 101 -6.52 0.54 5.54
CA GLY A 101 -7.77 0.80 4.83
C GLY A 101 -7.59 1.43 3.44
N SER A 102 -6.59 2.31 3.28
CA SER A 102 -6.32 2.98 2.00
C SER A 102 -5.51 2.12 1.03
N TYR A 103 -4.52 1.39 1.52
CA TYR A 103 -3.54 0.70 0.67
C TYR A 103 -3.87 -0.77 0.39
N TRP A 104 -4.82 -1.39 1.13
CA TRP A 104 -5.13 -2.81 0.95
C TRP A 104 -5.47 -3.19 -0.49
N GLY A 105 -6.31 -2.39 -1.15
CA GLY A 105 -6.68 -2.62 -2.56
C GLY A 105 -5.49 -2.55 -3.50
N LEU A 106 -4.54 -1.64 -3.23
CA LEU A 106 -3.33 -1.48 -4.04
C LEU A 106 -2.33 -2.62 -3.78
N LEU A 107 -2.14 -3.03 -2.53
CA LEU A 107 -1.32 -4.20 -2.17
C LEU A 107 -1.79 -5.46 -2.91
N ARG A 108 -3.11 -5.66 -3.00
CA ARG A 108 -3.71 -6.75 -3.76
C ARG A 108 -3.49 -6.64 -5.25
N ARG A 109 -3.67 -5.45 -5.82
CA ARG A 109 -3.49 -5.21 -7.26
C ARG A 109 -2.05 -5.44 -7.70
N LEU A 110 -1.09 -5.01 -6.87
CA LEU A 110 0.33 -5.18 -7.13
C LEU A 110 0.84 -6.60 -6.86
N GLY A 111 -0.01 -7.50 -6.37
CA GLY A 111 0.39 -8.87 -5.99
C GLY A 111 1.28 -8.93 -4.75
N ILE A 112 1.48 -7.81 -4.04
CA ILE A 112 2.24 -7.76 -2.78
C ILE A 112 1.53 -8.58 -1.70
N TYR A 113 0.20 -8.47 -1.65
CA TYR A 113 -0.64 -9.40 -0.89
C TYR A 113 -1.26 -10.42 -1.85
N LYS A 114 -0.86 -11.68 -1.72
CA LYS A 114 -1.28 -12.85 -2.51
C LYS A 114 -2.60 -13.46 -2.02
N GLY A 115 -3.02 -13.12 -0.80
CA GLY A 115 -4.27 -13.60 -0.23
C GLY A 115 -5.53 -13.00 -0.88
N LYS A 116 -6.68 -13.55 -0.52
CA LYS A 116 -7.99 -13.08 -1.01
C LYS A 116 -8.69 -12.22 0.05
N GLY A 117 -9.60 -11.38 -0.41
CA GLY A 117 -10.53 -10.66 0.45
C GLY A 117 -9.99 -9.36 1.06
N SER A 118 -10.63 -8.97 2.15
CA SER A 118 -10.39 -7.79 2.97
C SER A 118 -9.26 -8.02 3.98
N VAL A 119 -8.91 -6.95 4.72
CA VAL A 119 -7.98 -7.03 5.85
C VAL A 119 -8.48 -8.03 6.91
N TRP A 120 -9.80 -8.10 7.13
CA TRP A 120 -10.41 -9.05 8.07
C TRP A 120 -10.22 -10.50 7.63
N ASP A 121 -10.32 -10.76 6.32
CA ASP A 121 -10.08 -12.09 5.76
C ASP A 121 -8.63 -12.51 5.96
N ALA A 122 -7.67 -11.59 5.82
CA ALA A 122 -6.26 -11.85 6.12
C ALA A 122 -6.05 -12.25 7.59
N HIS A 123 -6.67 -11.54 8.53
CA HIS A 123 -6.63 -11.91 9.95
C HIS A 123 -7.29 -13.27 10.21
N SER A 124 -8.38 -13.56 9.52
CA SER A 124 -9.10 -14.84 9.63
C SER A 124 -8.23 -16.00 9.15
N THR A 125 -7.63 -15.89 7.97
CA THR A 125 -6.69 -16.89 7.45
C THR A 125 -5.51 -17.11 8.41
N LEU A 126 -4.93 -16.02 8.93
CA LEU A 126 -3.82 -16.11 9.87
C LEU A 126 -4.20 -16.76 11.21
N ALA A 127 -5.40 -16.47 11.73
CA ALA A 127 -5.90 -17.09 12.95
C ALA A 127 -6.17 -18.60 12.77
N THR A 128 -6.80 -18.98 11.65
CA THR A 128 -7.08 -20.40 11.33
C THR A 128 -5.80 -21.21 11.24
N GLU A 129 -4.78 -20.70 10.55
CA GLU A 129 -3.51 -21.42 10.40
C GLU A 129 -2.74 -21.54 11.70
N ARG A 130 -2.68 -20.47 12.50
CA ARG A 130 -2.04 -20.52 13.82
C ARG A 130 -2.74 -21.51 14.74
N SER A 131 -4.07 -21.53 14.72
CA SER A 131 -4.85 -22.50 15.48
C SER A 131 -4.56 -23.94 15.03
N ALA A 132 -4.48 -24.18 13.71
CA ALA A 132 -4.13 -25.50 13.17
C ALA A 132 -2.69 -25.92 13.51
N ARG A 133 -1.73 -24.99 13.56
CA ARG A 133 -0.35 -25.26 14.00
C ARG A 133 -0.30 -25.62 15.48
N LEU A 134 -0.99 -24.88 16.33
CA LEU A 134 -1.06 -25.16 17.78
C LEU A 134 -1.65 -26.55 18.06
N GLN A 135 -2.70 -26.94 17.33
CA GLN A 135 -3.25 -28.28 17.43
C GLN A 135 -2.20 -29.33 17.04
N ARG A 136 -1.57 -29.19 15.87
CA ARG A 136 -0.51 -30.14 15.43
C ARG A 136 0.65 -30.24 16.41
N SER A 137 1.14 -29.13 16.97
CA SER A 137 2.22 -29.15 17.97
C SER A 137 1.82 -29.86 19.26
N MET A 138 0.55 -29.77 19.69
CA MET A 138 0.08 -30.50 20.87
C MET A 138 0.04 -32.03 20.64
N PHE A 139 -0.14 -32.46 19.39
CA PHE A 139 -0.12 -33.89 19.02
C PHE A 139 1.28 -34.42 18.70
N HIS A 140 2.26 -33.55 18.41
CA HIS A 140 3.64 -33.90 18.02
C HIS A 140 4.67 -33.16 18.89
N ALA A 141 4.72 -33.49 20.17
CA ALA A 141 5.53 -32.78 21.17
C ALA A 141 7.05 -33.08 21.15
N GLU A 142 7.57 -33.87 20.20
CA GLU A 142 8.97 -34.32 20.18
C GLU A 142 9.84 -33.75 19.04
N ASP A 143 9.27 -33.03 18.06
CA ASP A 143 10.07 -32.39 17.00
C ASP A 143 10.39 -30.94 17.38
N GLU A 144 11.47 -30.79 18.14
CA GLU A 144 12.13 -29.52 18.46
C GLU A 144 12.92 -29.03 17.23
N ASP A 145 12.22 -28.46 16.26
CA ASP A 145 12.84 -27.55 15.28
C ASP A 145 11.90 -26.35 15.09
N ASP A 146 11.95 -25.45 16.07
CA ASP A 146 11.24 -24.17 16.09
C ASP A 146 11.93 -23.18 15.13
N GLN A 147 12.07 -23.59 13.87
CA GLN A 147 12.53 -22.74 12.79
C GLN A 147 11.38 -21.83 12.38
N VAL A 148 11.58 -20.54 12.69
CA VAL A 148 11.04 -19.34 12.04
C VAL A 148 9.64 -19.49 11.47
N ALA A 149 8.65 -18.82 12.07
CA ALA A 149 7.32 -18.67 11.50
C ALA A 149 7.42 -18.34 9.99
N PRO A 150 7.07 -19.27 9.08
CA PRO A 150 6.71 -18.86 7.75
C PRO A 150 5.38 -18.15 8.00
N GLY A 151 5.45 -16.81 8.09
CA GLY A 151 4.31 -16.01 7.75
C GLY A 151 3.83 -16.59 6.43
N ILE A 152 2.60 -17.09 6.44
CA ILE A 152 1.85 -17.58 5.29
C ILE A 152 2.33 -16.85 4.03
N ASP A 153 2.47 -17.57 2.90
CA ASP A 153 2.76 -17.03 1.55
C ASP A 153 1.63 -16.11 1.03
N LEU A 154 0.98 -15.38 1.94
CA LEU A 154 0.09 -14.26 1.73
C LEU A 154 0.85 -13.00 1.31
N TRP A 155 2.14 -12.90 1.60
CA TRP A 155 2.96 -11.76 1.24
C TRP A 155 4.02 -12.19 0.23
N ASP A 156 4.32 -11.31 -0.71
CA ASP A 156 5.48 -11.48 -1.56
C ASP A 156 6.79 -11.26 -0.79
N GLU A 157 7.90 -11.73 -1.33
CA GLU A 157 9.21 -11.56 -0.71
C GLU A 157 9.59 -10.07 -0.72
N LEU A 158 9.63 -9.49 0.48
CA LEU A 158 9.88 -8.06 0.67
C LEU A 158 11.39 -7.80 0.68
N PRO A 159 11.85 -6.67 0.13
CA PRO A 159 13.23 -6.25 0.28
C PRO A 159 13.56 -6.00 1.75
N GLU A 160 14.81 -6.28 2.13
CA GLU A 160 15.29 -6.00 3.48
C GLU A 160 15.10 -4.52 3.83
N PRO A 161 14.62 -4.21 5.03
CA PRO A 161 14.54 -2.82 5.48
C PRO A 161 15.95 -2.25 5.61
N ALA A 162 16.10 -0.94 5.37
CA ALA A 162 17.32 -0.24 5.74
C ALA A 162 17.60 -0.38 7.24
N ASP A 163 18.88 -0.41 7.61
CA ASP A 163 19.33 -0.51 9.01
C ASP A 163 18.73 0.58 9.91
N GLU A 164 18.56 1.78 9.35
CA GLU A 164 17.99 2.93 10.03
C GLU A 164 16.59 3.29 9.50
N PHE A 165 15.77 3.85 10.38
CA PHE A 165 14.43 4.31 10.01
C PHE A 165 14.49 5.62 9.21
N GLN A 166 14.42 5.51 7.88
CA GLN A 166 14.47 6.64 6.94
C GLN A 166 13.10 7.30 6.65
N GLY A 167 12.12 7.18 7.55
CA GLY A 167 10.78 7.72 7.29
C GLY A 167 10.18 7.18 5.98
N PHE A 168 9.74 8.05 5.08
CA PHE A 168 9.17 7.73 3.77
C PHE A 168 10.17 7.54 2.63
N ASP A 169 11.46 7.80 2.84
CA ASP A 169 12.46 7.71 1.77
C ASP A 169 12.74 6.25 1.43
N LEU A 170 12.68 5.89 0.16
CA LEU A 170 12.91 4.50 -0.28
C LEU A 170 14.41 4.27 -0.50
N SER A 171 14.91 3.13 -0.04
CA SER A 171 16.22 2.66 -0.48
C SER A 171 16.22 2.33 -1.98
N ALA A 172 17.39 2.19 -2.59
CA ALA A 172 17.50 1.82 -3.99
C ALA A 172 16.81 0.47 -4.28
N ASP A 173 16.97 -0.50 -3.37
CA ASP A 173 16.38 -1.84 -3.49
C ASP A 173 14.86 -1.79 -3.28
N GLU A 174 14.38 -1.02 -2.29
CA GLU A 174 12.95 -0.81 -2.07
C GLU A 174 12.27 -0.16 -3.29
N ALA A 175 12.93 0.84 -3.88
CA ALA A 175 12.44 1.53 -5.07
C ALA A 175 12.44 0.61 -6.30
N ALA A 176 13.52 -0.16 -6.51
CA ALA A 176 13.62 -1.12 -7.61
C ALA A 176 12.55 -2.22 -7.50
N TRP A 177 12.35 -2.75 -6.30
CA TRP A 177 11.34 -3.78 -6.04
C TRP A 177 9.92 -3.25 -6.25
N LEU A 178 9.58 -2.07 -5.72
CA LEU A 178 8.26 -1.47 -5.95
C LEU A 178 8.02 -1.18 -7.44
N ARG A 179 9.05 -0.67 -8.14
CA ARG A 179 9.00 -0.44 -9.59
C ARG A 179 8.65 -1.72 -10.33
N GLU A 180 9.31 -2.83 -10.00
CA GLU A 180 9.01 -4.14 -10.57
C GLU A 180 7.56 -4.56 -10.31
N LYS A 181 7.04 -4.40 -9.08
CA LYS A 181 5.63 -4.72 -8.78
C LYS A 181 4.64 -3.92 -9.62
N PHE A 182 4.90 -2.63 -9.83
CA PHE A 182 4.07 -1.82 -10.72
C PHE A 182 4.10 -2.33 -12.16
N LEU A 183 5.29 -2.58 -12.71
CA LEU A 183 5.45 -3.07 -14.08
C LEU A 183 4.81 -4.46 -14.28
N LEU A 184 4.96 -5.37 -13.33
CA LEU A 184 4.34 -6.70 -13.38
C LEU A 184 2.81 -6.66 -13.25
N SER A 185 2.27 -5.67 -12.53
CA SER A 185 0.83 -5.51 -12.38
C SER A 185 0.15 -5.01 -13.66
N ASP A 186 0.89 -4.30 -14.51
CA ASP A 186 0.37 -3.75 -15.77
C ASP A 186 0.52 -4.76 -16.91
N LYS A 187 -0.56 -5.50 -17.15
CA LYS A 187 -0.64 -6.53 -18.20
C LYS A 187 -1.01 -5.96 -19.57
N SER A 188 -1.03 -4.64 -19.71
CA SER A 188 -1.44 -3.95 -20.92
C SER A 188 -0.34 -4.05 -21.99
N SER A 189 -0.74 -4.00 -23.27
CA SER A 189 0.23 -3.90 -24.36
C SER A 189 0.99 -2.58 -24.30
N ALA A 190 2.15 -2.48 -24.96
CA ALA A 190 3.02 -1.29 -24.90
C ALA A 190 2.27 0.03 -25.17
N ASN A 191 1.32 0.04 -26.11
CA ASN A 191 0.54 1.24 -26.49
C ASN A 191 -0.62 1.57 -25.52
N ALA A 192 -1.00 0.62 -24.67
CA ALA A 192 -2.08 0.75 -23.69
C ALA A 192 -1.57 0.69 -22.24
N ARG A 193 -0.24 0.72 -22.03
CA ARG A 193 0.36 0.81 -20.69
C ARG A 193 -0.16 2.05 -19.98
N SER A 194 -0.30 1.93 -18.66
CA SER A 194 -0.57 3.09 -17.81
C SER A 194 0.61 4.05 -17.82
N LEU A 195 0.33 5.32 -17.51
CA LEU A 195 1.38 6.33 -17.42
C LEU A 195 2.41 5.99 -16.33
N VAL A 196 1.99 5.41 -15.20
CA VAL A 196 2.90 4.91 -14.16
C VAL A 196 3.90 3.92 -14.72
N SER A 197 3.43 2.86 -15.39
CA SER A 197 4.31 1.84 -15.95
C SER A 197 5.22 2.40 -17.04
N TRP A 198 4.72 3.35 -17.82
CA TRP A 198 5.53 4.05 -18.81
C TRP A 198 6.64 4.87 -18.14
N LEU A 199 6.34 5.62 -17.07
CA LEU A 199 7.33 6.43 -16.33
C LEU A 199 8.36 5.56 -15.61
N LEU A 200 7.93 4.42 -15.10
CA LEU A 200 8.73 3.46 -14.36
C LEU A 200 9.55 2.52 -15.26
N ASP A 201 9.51 2.68 -16.58
CA ASP A 201 10.25 1.83 -17.51
C ASP A 201 11.78 2.00 -17.33
N PRO A 202 12.54 0.92 -17.04
CA PRO A 202 13.97 1.00 -16.76
C PRO A 202 14.82 1.50 -17.95
N ASP A 203 14.31 1.39 -19.18
CA ASP A 203 15.02 1.90 -20.35
C ASP A 203 14.99 3.44 -20.43
N ARG A 204 14.18 4.11 -19.57
CA ARG A 204 14.13 5.56 -19.46
C ARG A 204 15.19 6.08 -18.50
N LYS A 205 16.24 6.65 -19.08
CA LYS A 205 17.38 7.23 -18.34
C LYS A 205 17.22 8.71 -17.98
N GLU A 206 16.24 9.38 -18.56
CA GLU A 206 16.01 10.81 -18.37
C GLU A 206 14.75 11.03 -17.55
N TRP A 207 14.94 11.46 -16.30
CA TRP A 207 13.88 11.95 -15.42
C TRP A 207 13.95 13.46 -15.46
N GLY A 208 12.92 14.12 -16.00
CA GLY A 208 12.83 15.57 -15.99
C GLY A 208 12.81 16.06 -14.54
N ALA A 209 13.87 16.74 -14.09
CA ALA A 209 13.85 17.42 -12.81
C ALA A 209 12.77 18.53 -12.84
N GLU A 210 11.97 18.62 -11.78
CA GLU A 210 11.01 19.71 -11.55
C GLU A 210 9.78 19.79 -12.49
N VAL A 211 9.21 18.65 -12.88
CA VAL A 211 7.91 18.63 -13.56
C VAL A 211 6.78 18.83 -12.54
N SER A 212 6.21 20.04 -12.46
CA SER A 212 5.13 20.36 -11.51
C SER A 212 3.78 19.72 -11.88
N ARG A 213 3.56 19.49 -13.18
CA ARG A 213 2.35 18.90 -13.74
C ARG A 213 2.74 17.91 -14.82
N ILE A 214 2.06 16.77 -14.84
CA ILE A 214 2.47 15.67 -15.70
C ILE A 214 2.39 15.97 -17.21
N TRP A 215 1.50 16.88 -17.62
CA TRP A 215 1.38 17.34 -19.02
C TRP A 215 2.48 18.32 -19.44
N ASP A 216 3.26 18.86 -18.49
CA ASP A 216 4.44 19.69 -18.79
C ASP A 216 5.71 18.83 -18.99
N HIS A 217 5.58 17.51 -18.97
CA HIS A 217 6.70 16.59 -19.16
C HIS A 217 7.28 16.71 -20.58
N ALA A 218 8.61 16.84 -20.71
CA ALA A 218 9.28 17.08 -21.99
C ALA A 218 8.97 16.05 -23.09
N ARG A 219 8.57 14.83 -22.68
CA ARG A 219 8.20 13.71 -23.55
C ARG A 219 6.70 13.39 -23.51
N ALA A 220 5.84 14.37 -23.21
CA ALA A 220 4.38 14.18 -23.18
C ALA A 220 3.82 13.66 -24.51
N SER A 221 4.43 14.01 -25.64
CA SER A 221 4.09 13.49 -26.97
C SER A 221 4.35 11.99 -27.15
N GLU A 222 5.13 11.38 -26.25
CA GLU A 222 5.47 9.95 -26.28
C GLU A 222 4.65 9.14 -25.25
N PHE A 223 3.70 9.77 -24.57
CA PHE A 223 2.83 9.07 -23.63
C PHE A 223 2.01 7.97 -24.33
N PRO A 224 1.63 6.91 -23.59
CA PRO A 224 0.78 5.85 -24.13
C PRO A 224 -0.50 6.43 -24.74
N ALA A 225 -1.04 5.80 -25.79
CA ALA A 225 -2.15 6.37 -26.56
C ALA A 225 -3.37 6.71 -25.68
N MET A 226 -3.73 5.83 -24.76
CA MET A 226 -4.84 6.08 -23.83
C MET A 226 -4.58 7.28 -22.90
N THR A 227 -3.32 7.50 -22.52
CA THR A 227 -2.93 8.67 -21.72
C THR A 227 -3.02 9.95 -22.54
N ALA A 228 -2.54 9.91 -23.79
CA ALA A 228 -2.62 11.05 -24.71
C ALA A 228 -4.07 11.42 -25.08
N GLU A 229 -4.99 10.45 -25.15
CA GLU A 229 -6.43 10.71 -25.36
C GLU A 229 -7.13 11.30 -24.13
N ALA A 230 -6.61 11.03 -22.93
CA ALA A 230 -7.19 11.49 -21.66
C ALA A 230 -6.69 12.88 -21.21
N MET A 231 -5.62 13.40 -21.82
CA MET A 231 -5.01 14.70 -21.52
C MET A 231 -5.39 15.75 -22.57
#